data_AF-A0A2T3A0I8-F1
#
_entry.id   AF-A0A2T3A0I8-F1
#
_cell.length_a   1.000
_cell.length_b   1.000
_cell.length_c   1.000
_cell.angle_alpha   90.00
_cell.angle_beta   90.00
_cell.angle_gamma   90.00
#
_symmetry.space_group_name_H-M   'P 1'
#
loop_
_entity.id
_entity.type
_entity.pdbx_description
1 polymer ?
#
loop_
_entity_poly.entity_id
_entity_poly.type
_entity_poly.pdbx_seq_one_letter_code
_entity_poly.pdbx_strand_id
1 'polypeptide(L)'
;MAYPPLGMQFRPHFGAKKPLEGLLDNINLWAKEHGYKCATLRSTQKSGERVRIAIRCCLGGESRYKTLDENGELLIRTKTGQLRKPYRKRTSKKTGCEFGFILGETGQGSNIFEVRYHPNGSPPHNHPPMMDL
;
A
#
# COMPACT_ATOMS: atom_id res chain seq x y z
N MET A 1 10.72 7.22 10.83
CA MET A 1 9.58 7.16 9.89
C MET A 1 8.38 7.79 10.58
N ALA A 2 7.67 8.68 9.90
CA ALA A 2 6.58 9.46 10.50
C ALA A 2 5.29 9.32 9.69
N TYR A 3 4.17 9.58 10.35
CA TYR A 3 2.90 9.81 9.68
C TYR A 3 2.93 11.12 8.91
N PRO A 4 2.24 11.21 7.75
CA PRO A 4 1.96 12.51 7.19
C PRO A 4 1.10 13.31 8.18
N PRO A 5 1.36 14.61 8.37
CA PRO A 5 0.60 15.43 9.30
C PRO A 5 -0.90 15.45 8.98
N LEU A 6 -1.73 15.60 10.01
CA LEU A 6 -3.15 15.84 9.79
C LEU A 6 -3.39 17.07 8.92
N GLY A 7 -4.38 16.99 8.05
CA GLY A 7 -4.73 18.08 7.14
C GLY A 7 -3.73 18.27 5.99
N MET A 8 -2.61 17.54 5.97
CA MET A 8 -1.73 17.51 4.80
C MET A 8 -2.52 17.03 3.59
N GLN A 9 -2.38 17.75 2.47
CA GLN A 9 -3.14 17.48 1.27
C GLN A 9 -2.30 16.79 0.20
N PHE A 10 -2.93 15.83 -0.47
CA PHE A 10 -2.43 15.17 -1.66
C PHE A 10 -3.43 15.38 -2.80
N ARG A 11 -2.89 15.45 -4.02
CA ARG A 11 -3.67 15.53 -5.25
C ARG A 11 -3.20 14.46 -6.21
N PRO A 12 -4.05 13.94 -7.11
CA PRO A 12 -3.58 13.16 -8.24
C PRO A 12 -2.57 13.94 -9.09
N HIS A 13 -1.52 13.26 -9.57
CA HIS A 13 -0.63 13.84 -10.56
C HIS A 13 -1.41 14.24 -11.83
N PHE A 14 -1.09 15.41 -12.38
CA PHE A 14 -1.73 15.92 -13.58
C PHE A 14 -1.34 15.03 -14.77
N GLY A 15 -2.33 14.53 -15.54
CA GLY A 15 -2.08 13.61 -16.66
C GLY A 15 -2.03 12.12 -16.29
N ALA A 16 -2.24 11.75 -15.03
CA ALA A 16 -2.42 10.34 -14.68
C ALA A 16 -3.68 9.77 -15.34
N LYS A 17 -3.53 8.64 -16.06
CA LYS A 17 -4.66 7.94 -16.70
C LYS A 17 -5.74 7.51 -15.71
N LYS A 18 -5.34 7.26 -14.45
CA LYS A 18 -6.24 6.95 -13.35
C LYS A 18 -5.94 7.88 -12.17
N PRO A 19 -6.92 8.66 -11.67
CA PRO A 19 -6.70 9.60 -10.57
C PRO A 19 -6.10 8.95 -9.32
N LEU A 20 -6.53 7.73 -8.99
CA LEU A 20 -6.02 7.00 -7.82
C LEU A 20 -4.55 6.58 -7.96
N GLU A 21 -4.09 6.26 -9.17
CA GLU A 21 -2.68 5.91 -9.43
C GLU A 21 -1.81 7.17 -9.27
N GLY A 22 -2.19 8.27 -9.90
CA GLY A 22 -1.48 9.55 -9.76
C GLY A 22 -1.49 10.10 -8.32
N LEU A 23 -2.54 9.82 -7.54
CA LEU A 23 -2.59 10.18 -6.12
C LEU A 23 -1.58 9.34 -5.33
N LEU A 24 -1.53 8.03 -5.59
CA LEU A 24 -0.61 7.12 -4.92
C LEU A 24 0.85 7.45 -5.24
N ASP A 25 1.16 7.91 -6.45
CA ASP A 25 2.50 8.35 -6.82
C ASP A 25 2.94 9.56 -5.98
N ASN A 26 2.09 10.58 -5.82
CA ASN A 26 2.38 11.74 -4.98
C ASN A 26 2.51 11.39 -3.49
N ILE A 27 1.69 10.47 -2.98
CA ILE A 27 1.83 9.94 -1.61
C ILE A 27 3.17 9.21 -1.45
N ASN A 28 3.55 8.40 -2.44
CA ASN A 28 4.79 7.65 -2.41
C ASN A 28 6.03 8.53 -2.54
N LEU A 29 5.95 9.66 -3.22
CA LEU A 29 7.02 10.66 -3.24
C LEU A 29 7.31 11.15 -1.82
N TRP A 30 6.28 11.54 -1.07
CA TRP A 30 6.42 11.94 0.34
C TRP A 30 6.88 10.77 1.22
N ALA A 31 6.25 9.60 1.07
CA ALA A 31 6.57 8.44 1.89
C ALA A 31 8.03 7.98 1.71
N LYS A 32 8.59 8.14 0.50
CA LYS A 32 9.99 7.83 0.20
C LYS A 32 10.93 8.66 1.08
N GLU A 33 10.72 9.97 1.16
CA GLU A 33 11.51 10.87 2.02
C GLU A 33 11.42 10.50 3.51
N HIS A 34 10.36 9.78 3.89
CA HIS A 34 10.09 9.35 5.26
C HIS A 34 10.45 7.87 5.51
N GLY A 35 11.10 7.22 4.54
CA GLY A 35 11.67 5.88 4.66
C GLY A 35 10.66 4.75 4.51
N TYR A 36 9.55 4.95 3.82
CA TYR A 36 8.61 3.87 3.55
C TYR A 36 7.88 3.99 2.22
N LYS A 37 7.04 2.99 1.90
CA LYS A 37 6.24 2.95 0.69
C LYS A 37 4.79 2.59 1.01
N CYS A 38 3.86 3.21 0.29
CA CYS A 38 2.43 3.06 0.46
C CYS A 38 1.78 2.23 -0.64
N ALA A 39 0.63 1.64 -0.29
CA ALA A 39 -0.33 1.08 -1.22
C ALA A 39 -1.76 1.43 -0.78
N THR A 40 -2.66 1.53 -1.76
CA THR A 40 -4.09 1.67 -1.49
C THR A 40 -4.67 0.33 -1.03
N LEU A 41 -5.35 0.33 0.13
CA LEU A 41 -6.04 -0.84 0.66
C LEU A 41 -7.49 -0.93 0.16
N ARG A 42 -8.22 0.18 0.26
CA ARG A 42 -9.62 0.30 -0.15
C ARG A 42 -9.91 1.74 -0.51
N SER A 43 -10.68 1.96 -1.57
CA SER A 43 -11.35 3.23 -1.85
C SER A 43 -12.84 3.00 -1.70
N THR A 44 -13.53 3.92 -1.03
CA THR A 44 -14.99 3.93 -0.94
C THR A 44 -15.48 5.23 -1.55
N GLN A 45 -16.25 5.09 -2.63
CA GLN A 45 -16.95 6.19 -3.29
C GLN A 45 -18.42 5.78 -3.37
N LYS A 46 -19.25 6.30 -2.47
CA LYS A 46 -20.70 6.18 -2.60
C LYS A 46 -21.21 7.38 -3.40
N SER A 47 -22.32 7.19 -4.12
CA SER A 47 -22.94 8.28 -4.87
C SER A 47 -23.31 9.44 -3.94
N GLY A 48 -22.93 10.66 -4.31
CA GLY A 48 -23.18 11.85 -3.49
C GLY A 48 -22.29 12.01 -2.26
N GLU A 49 -21.34 11.10 -2.01
CA GLU A 49 -20.44 11.18 -0.85
C GLU A 49 -19.00 11.50 -1.27
N ARG A 50 -18.27 12.14 -0.34
CA ARG A 50 -16.83 12.39 -0.47
C ARG A 50 -16.06 11.07 -0.45
N VAL A 51 -15.09 10.94 -1.34
CA VAL A 51 -14.27 9.72 -1.43
C VAL A 51 -13.42 9.53 -0.17
N ARG A 52 -13.34 8.30 0.33
CA ARG A 52 -12.42 7.91 1.42
C ARG A 52 -11.49 6.81 0.95
N ILE A 53 -10.19 7.00 1.17
CA ILE A 53 -9.14 6.08 0.71
C ILE A 53 -8.33 5.63 1.91
N ALA A 54 -8.32 4.32 2.18
CA ALA A 54 -7.43 3.72 3.16
C ALA A 54 -6.06 3.46 2.52
N ILE A 55 -5.03 4.06 3.10
CA ILE A 55 -3.63 3.89 2.71
C ILE A 55 -2.93 3.03 3.77
N ARG A 56 -2.08 2.11 3.32
CA ARG A 56 -1.25 1.28 4.19
C ARG A 56 0.19 1.29 3.74
N CYS A 57 1.11 1.05 4.66
CA CYS A 57 2.46 0.67 4.31
C CYS A 57 2.45 -0.64 3.51
N CYS A 58 3.31 -0.69 2.50
CA CYS A 58 3.56 -1.88 1.69
C CYS A 58 4.98 -2.43 1.89
N LEU A 59 5.70 -2.00 2.93
CA LEU A 59 6.96 -2.59 3.36
C LEU A 59 6.76 -3.41 4.65
N GLY A 60 7.67 -4.35 4.92
CA GLY A 60 7.77 -5.03 6.22
C GLY A 60 6.71 -6.10 6.52
N GLY A 61 7.12 -7.20 7.15
CA GLY A 61 6.27 -8.30 7.58
C GLY A 61 6.26 -9.50 6.63
N GLU A 62 5.97 -10.68 7.17
CA GLU A 62 6.00 -11.94 6.43
C GLU A 62 5.00 -11.93 5.28
N SER A 63 5.43 -12.33 4.09
CA SER A 63 4.50 -12.66 3.01
C SER A 63 3.58 -13.77 3.52
N ARG A 64 2.28 -13.51 3.60
CA ARG A 64 1.27 -14.50 4.02
C ARG A 64 1.33 -15.83 3.23
N TYR A 65 2.06 -15.87 2.11
CA TYR A 65 2.25 -17.04 1.27
C TYR A 65 3.73 -17.28 0.93
N LYS A 66 4.67 -17.00 1.85
CA LYS A 66 6.01 -17.55 1.74
C LYS A 66 5.92 -19.05 2.04
N THR A 67 5.47 -19.85 1.08
CA THR A 67 5.85 -21.27 1.06
C THR A 67 7.35 -21.28 0.80
N LEU A 68 8.13 -21.23 1.87
CA LEU A 68 9.52 -21.64 1.86
C LEU A 68 9.47 -23.17 1.78
N ASP A 69 9.75 -23.74 0.61
CA ASP A 69 10.38 -25.05 0.62
C ASP A 69 11.81 -24.82 1.09
N GLU A 70 12.09 -25.06 2.37
CA GLU A 70 13.43 -24.88 2.95
C GLU A 70 14.53 -25.59 2.14
N ASN A 71 14.16 -26.63 1.39
CA ASN A 71 15.05 -27.45 0.57
C ASN A 71 14.90 -27.27 -0.96
N GLY A 72 14.05 -26.34 -1.45
CA GLY A 72 13.88 -26.12 -2.89
C GLY A 72 13.15 -27.23 -3.67
N GLU A 73 12.58 -28.22 -2.97
CA GLU A 73 11.91 -29.38 -3.57
C GLU A 73 10.69 -29.04 -4.44
N LEU A 74 9.88 -28.05 -4.06
CA LEU A 74 8.72 -27.62 -4.86
C LEU A 74 9.20 -27.07 -6.20
N LEU A 75 10.30 -26.33 -6.21
CA LEU A 75 10.88 -25.76 -7.41
C LEU A 75 11.47 -26.85 -8.33
N ILE A 76 12.15 -27.85 -7.76
CA ILE A 76 12.69 -29.01 -8.49
C ILE A 76 11.55 -29.82 -9.12
N ARG A 77 10.54 -30.22 -8.34
CA ARG A 77 9.39 -31.02 -8.81
C ARG A 77 8.56 -30.29 -9.87
N THR A 78 8.54 -28.96 -9.83
CA THR A 78 7.91 -28.14 -10.86
C THR A 78 8.71 -28.10 -12.16
N LYS A 79 10.05 -28.06 -12.08
CA LYS A 79 10.94 -28.10 -13.26
C LYS A 79 10.98 -29.47 -13.91
N THR A 80 10.89 -30.56 -13.14
CA THR A 80 10.85 -31.94 -13.65
C THR A 80 9.48 -32.34 -14.20
N GLY A 81 8.48 -31.44 -14.16
CA GLY A 81 7.13 -31.71 -14.66
C GLY A 81 6.29 -32.64 -13.77
N GLN A 82 6.86 -33.10 -12.64
CA GLN A 82 6.16 -33.93 -11.65
C GLN A 82 5.08 -33.17 -10.89
N LEU A 83 5.16 -31.83 -10.86
CA LEU A 83 4.17 -30.96 -10.25
C LEU A 83 3.82 -29.82 -11.21
N ARG A 84 2.52 -29.55 -11.38
CA ARG A 84 2.06 -28.36 -12.12
C ARG A 84 2.53 -27.12 -11.36
N LYS A 85 3.10 -26.12 -12.06
CA LYS A 85 3.47 -24.82 -11.48
C LYS A 85 2.33 -24.37 -10.56
N PRO A 86 2.56 -24.20 -9.25
CA PRO A 86 1.55 -23.64 -8.37
C PRO A 86 1.07 -22.36 -9.03
N TYR A 87 -0.25 -22.19 -9.16
CA TYR A 87 -0.79 -20.91 -9.61
C TYR A 87 -0.14 -19.86 -8.71
N ARG A 88 0.74 -19.04 -9.29
CA ARG A 88 1.46 -17.99 -8.57
C ARG A 88 0.39 -16.97 -8.22
N LYS A 89 -0.43 -17.27 -7.19
CA LYS A 89 -1.24 -16.28 -6.50
C LYS A 89 -0.23 -15.20 -6.24
N ARG A 90 -0.38 -14.02 -6.86
CA ARG A 90 0.46 -12.85 -6.57
C ARG A 90 0.61 -12.87 -5.06
N THR A 91 1.80 -13.19 -4.56
CA THR A 91 2.10 -13.10 -3.13
C THR A 91 1.53 -11.76 -2.74
N SER A 92 0.50 -11.76 -1.89
CA SER A 92 -0.26 -10.54 -1.70
C SER A 92 0.77 -9.51 -1.25
N LYS A 93 0.89 -8.39 -1.96
CA LYS A 93 1.82 -7.31 -1.58
C LYS A 93 1.47 -6.73 -0.19
N LYS A 94 0.52 -7.32 0.54
CA LYS A 94 0.23 -7.09 1.95
C LYS A 94 1.37 -7.69 2.77
N THR A 95 2.47 -6.96 2.75
CA THR A 95 3.51 -6.96 3.77
C THR A 95 2.85 -6.65 5.12
N GLY A 96 3.19 -7.43 6.15
CA GLY A 96 2.57 -7.43 7.48
C GLY A 96 2.70 -6.14 8.32
N CYS A 97 3.14 -5.01 7.76
CA CYS A 97 3.09 -3.73 8.46
C CYS A 97 1.64 -3.23 8.60
N GLU A 98 1.28 -2.86 9.83
CA GLU A 98 -0.05 -2.35 10.18
C GLU A 98 -0.16 -0.83 10.04
N PHE A 99 0.96 -0.14 9.83
CA PHE A 99 0.98 1.30 9.60
C PHE A 99 0.06 1.67 8.44
N GLY A 100 -0.87 2.58 8.70
CA GLY A 100 -1.80 3.08 7.71
C GLY A 100 -2.54 4.32 8.19
N PHE A 101 -3.11 5.05 7.24
CA PHE A 101 -3.85 6.29 7.47
C PHE A 101 -4.99 6.42 6.45
N ILE A 102 -5.90 7.35 6.70
CA ILE A 102 -7.05 7.58 5.82
C ILE A 102 -6.86 8.89 5.10
N LEU A 103 -7.20 8.91 3.82
CA LEU A 103 -7.40 10.13 3.06
C LEU A 103 -8.89 10.39 2.89
N GLY A 104 -9.33 11.59 3.23
CA GLY A 104 -10.68 12.07 2.96
C GLY A 104 -10.64 13.11 1.86
N GLU A 105 -11.52 13.00 0.86
CA GLU A 105 -11.70 14.06 -0.11
C GLU A 105 -12.24 15.33 0.58
N THR A 106 -11.63 16.48 0.30
CA THR A 106 -11.96 17.75 0.98
C THR A 106 -13.34 18.27 0.58
N GLY A 107 -13.76 18.01 -0.66
CA GLY A 107 -15.08 18.32 -1.20
C GLY A 107 -15.43 17.29 -2.27
N GLN A 108 -16.72 17.08 -2.52
CA GLN A 108 -17.14 16.09 -3.51
C GLN A 108 -16.60 16.45 -4.90
N GLY A 109 -15.83 15.56 -5.51
CA GLY A 109 -15.24 15.76 -6.83
C GLY A 109 -14.09 16.77 -6.86
N SER A 110 -13.58 17.21 -5.69
CA SER A 110 -12.47 18.16 -5.64
C SER A 110 -11.16 17.55 -6.13
N ASN A 111 -11.03 16.21 -6.08
CA ASN A 111 -9.77 15.51 -6.29
C ASN A 111 -8.63 16.01 -5.38
N ILE A 112 -8.97 16.62 -4.25
CA ILE A 112 -8.04 17.04 -3.21
C ILE A 112 -8.34 16.19 -1.99
N PHE A 113 -7.31 15.52 -1.48
CA PHE A 113 -7.43 14.55 -0.41
C PHE A 113 -6.60 14.98 0.78
N GLU A 114 -7.21 15.09 1.95
CA GLU A 114 -6.51 15.43 3.19
C GLU A 114 -6.26 14.20 4.05
N VAL A 115 -5.16 14.20 4.77
CA VAL A 115 -4.83 13.16 5.75
C VAL A 115 -5.75 13.27 6.96
N ARG A 116 -6.35 12.14 7.30
CA ARG A 116 -7.21 11.90 8.47
C ARG A 116 -6.69 10.71 9.25
N TYR A 117 -6.85 10.75 10.58
CA TYR A 117 -6.45 9.63 11.42
C TYR A 117 -7.32 8.39 11.22
N HIS A 118 -6.70 7.24 11.45
CA HIS A 118 -7.40 5.96 11.48
C HIS A 118 -8.23 5.88 12.78
N PRO A 119 -9.48 5.38 12.74
CA PRO A 119 -10.34 5.32 13.94
C PRO A 119 -9.80 4.42 15.05
N ASN A 120 -8.91 3.46 14.72
CA ASN A 120 -8.35 2.49 15.66
C ASN A 120 -6.91 2.84 16.10
N GLY A 121 -6.49 4.09 15.91
CA GLY A 121 -5.11 4.52 16.18
C GLY A 121 -4.13 4.22 15.05
N SER A 122 -2.89 4.63 15.28
CA SER A 122 -1.83 4.73 14.27
C SER A 122 -0.60 3.90 14.70
N PRO A 123 -0.61 2.56 14.49
CA PRO A 123 0.49 1.70 14.91
C PRO A 123 1.79 2.04 14.15
N PRO A 124 2.95 2.04 14.84
CA PRO A 124 4.22 2.35 14.21
C PRO A 124 4.62 1.29 13.16
N HIS A 125 5.58 1.65 12.30
CA HIS A 125 6.19 0.70 11.38
C HIS A 125 6.88 -0.44 12.15
N ASN A 126 6.78 -1.67 11.62
CA ASN A 126 7.43 -2.87 12.17
C ASN A 126 8.64 -3.35 11.32
N HIS A 127 9.25 -2.43 10.58
CA HIS A 127 10.38 -2.71 9.69
C HIS A 127 11.37 -1.54 9.71
N PRO A 128 12.65 -1.75 9.35
CA PRO A 128 13.60 -0.66 9.19
C PRO A 128 13.22 0.26 8.02
N PRO A 129 13.73 1.51 7.98
CA PRO A 129 13.46 2.42 6.87
C PRO A 129 13.87 1.80 5.54
N MET A 130 13.12 2.12 4.50
CA MET A 130 13.56 1.96 3.13
C MET A 130 14.75 2.91 2.93
N MET A 131 15.97 2.42 3.15
CA MET A 131 17.16 3.13 2.71
C MET A 131 17.20 3.08 1.18
N ASP A 132 17.61 4.19 0.56
CA ASP A 132 17.79 4.27 -0.88
C ASP A 132 18.62 3.08 -1.38
N LEU A 133 18.00 2.30 -2.28
CA LEU A 133 18.68 1.37 -3.18
C LEU A 133 19.12 2.17 -4.40
#